data_AF-A0AAE2EMK8-F1
#
_entry.id   AF-A0AAE2EMK8-F1
#
_cell.length_a   1.000
_cell.length_b   1.000
_cell.length_c   1.000
_cell.angle_alpha   90.00
_cell.angle_beta   90.00
_cell.angle_gamma   90.00
#
_symmetry.space_group_name_H-M   'P 1'
#
loop_
_entity.id
_entity.type
_entity.pdbx_description
1 polymer ?
#
loop_
_entity_poly.entity_id
_entity_poly.type
_entity_poly.pdbx_seq_one_letter_code
_entity_poly.pdbx_strand_id
1 'polypeptide(L)' 'MNRESLLKAFYQEIQGADEISFQKAARSFMNLWDYEYGCLDGLPEQADKLIGQTVHEDLLLRD' A
#
# COMPACT_ATOMS: atom_id res chain seq x y z
N MET A 1 -15.12 -4.63 4.38
CA MET A 1 -15.10 -3.71 3.21
C MET A 1 -14.98 -4.57 1.95
N ASN A 2 -15.27 -4.08 0.74
CA ASN A 2 -14.96 -4.86 -0.48
C ASN A 2 -13.50 -4.61 -0.89
N ARG A 3 -12.78 -5.67 -1.31
CA ARG A 3 -11.38 -5.59 -1.79
C ARG A 3 -11.18 -4.49 -2.83
N GLU A 4 -12.08 -4.44 -3.81
CA GLU A 4 -12.07 -3.44 -4.87
C GLU A 4 -12.24 -2.00 -4.36
N SER A 5 -13.08 -1.81 -3.34
CA SER A 5 -13.27 -0.49 -2.73
C SER A 5 -12.04 -0.02 -1.96
N LEU A 6 -11.37 -0.94 -1.26
CA LEU A 6 -10.12 -0.66 -0.54
C LEU A 6 -9.00 -0.29 -1.53
N LEU A 7 -8.87 -1.05 -2.62
CA LEU A 7 -7.92 -0.78 -3.70
C LEU A 7 -8.19 0.55 -4.39
N LYS A 8 -9.45 0.82 -4.71
CA LYS A 8 -9.83 2.09 -5.35
C LYS A 8 -9.50 3.29 -4.45
N ALA A 9 -9.80 3.19 -3.15
CA ALA A 9 -9.45 4.23 -2.19
C ALA A 9 -7.93 4.45 -2.13
N PHE A 10 -7.16 3.35 -2.06
CA PHE A 10 -5.69 3.42 -2.09
C PHE A 10 -5.17 4.09 -3.36
N TYR A 11 -5.63 3.66 -4.54
CA TYR A 11 -5.20 4.24 -5.81
C TYR A 11 -5.56 5.73 -5.94
N GLN A 12 -6.72 6.15 -5.44
CA GLN A 12 -7.09 7.56 -5.43
C GLN A 12 -6.24 8.38 -4.44
N GLU A 13 -5.86 7.79 -3.31
CA GLU A 13 -5.05 8.46 -2.29
C GLU A 13 -3.60 8.65 -2.72
N ILE A 14 -3.04 7.70 -3.48
CA ILE A 14 -1.69 7.82 -4.04
C ILE A 14 -1.64 8.63 -5.35
N GLN A 15 -2.78 8.87 -5.98
CA GLN A 15 -2.84 9.56 -7.26
C GLN A 15 -2.43 11.04 -7.10
N GLY A 16 -1.21 11.37 -7.54
CA GLY A 16 -0.65 12.71 -7.38
C GLY A 16 -0.11 12.99 -5.98
N ALA A 17 0.02 11.96 -5.15
CA ALA A 17 0.66 12.07 -3.84
C ALA A 17 2.18 12.12 -3.98
N ASP A 18 2.82 12.97 -3.18
CA ASP A 18 4.27 12.94 -3.00
C ASP A 18 4.72 11.65 -2.28
N GLU A 19 6.00 11.33 -2.39
CA GLU A 19 6.62 10.11 -1.84
C GLU A 19 6.24 9.85 -0.37
N ILE A 20 6.29 10.87 0.49
CA ILE A 20 5.93 10.75 1.91
C ILE A 20 4.45 10.39 2.10
N SER A 21 3.57 10.97 1.29
CA SER A 21 2.13 10.72 1.33
C SER A 21 1.81 9.33 0.78
N PHE A 22 2.49 8.93 -0.29
CA PHE A 22 2.44 7.57 -0.84
C PHE A 22 2.84 6.52 0.21
N GLN A 23 3.97 6.72 0.88
CA GLN A 23 4.47 5.81 1.93
C GLN A 23 3.46 5.65 3.07
N LYS A 24 2.83 6.76 3.50
CA LYS A 24 1.77 6.72 4.52
C LYS A 24 0.52 5.99 4.04
N ALA A 25 0.07 6.26 2.82
CA ALA A 25 -1.10 5.61 2.22
C ALA A 25 -0.87 4.09 2.06
N ALA A 26 0.30 3.69 1.58
CA ALA A 26 0.70 2.30 1.42
C ALA A 26 0.73 1.57 2.77
N ARG A 27 1.29 2.19 3.81
CA ARG A 27 1.31 1.63 5.16
C ARG A 27 -0.08 1.49 5.78
N SER A 28 -0.93 2.51 5.63
CA SER A 28 -2.33 2.45 6.07
C SER A 28 -3.11 1.37 5.34
N PHE A 29 -2.92 1.26 4.02
CA PHE A 29 -3.55 0.23 3.20
C PHE A 29 -3.11 -1.18 3.62
N MET A 30 -1.81 -1.42 3.82
CA MET A 30 -1.30 -2.71 4.30
C MET A 30 -1.93 -3.10 5.64
N ASN A 31 -1.98 -2.17 6.60
CA ASN A 31 -2.60 -2.43 7.90
C ASN A 31 -4.09 -2.76 7.78
N LEU A 32 -4.82 -2.02 6.94
CA LEU A 32 -6.25 -2.27 6.71
C LEU A 32 -6.49 -3.60 5.99
N TRP A 33 -5.65 -3.92 5.00
CA TRP A 33 -5.73 -5.17 4.25
C TRP A 33 -5.43 -6.36 5.14
N ASP A 34 -4.34 -6.33 5.90
CA ASP A 34 -3.99 -7.38 6.86
C ASP A 34 -5.07 -7.53 7.94
N TYR A 35 -5.64 -6.43 8.44
CA TYR A 35 -6.74 -6.49 9.40
C TYR A 35 -8.01 -7.14 8.84
N GLU A 36 -8.38 -6.86 7.58
CA GLU A 36 -9.58 -7.41 6.96
C GLU A 36 -9.40 -8.83 6.42
N TYR A 37 -8.23 -9.16 5.86
CA TYR A 37 -7.99 -10.40 5.12
C TYR A 37 -7.01 -11.34 5.83
N GLY A 38 -6.35 -10.89 6.90
CA GLY A 38 -5.39 -11.68 7.68
C GLY A 38 -4.08 -12.00 6.98
N CYS A 39 -3.86 -11.48 5.76
CA CYS A 39 -2.66 -11.71 4.98
C CYS A 39 -2.53 -10.73 3.80
N LEU A 40 -1.30 -10.38 3.45
CA LEU A 40 -0.96 -9.57 2.27
C LEU A 40 -0.79 -10.40 0.98
N ASP A 41 -0.81 -11.74 1.05
CA ASP A 41 -0.57 -12.65 -0.08
C ASP A 41 -1.71 -12.62 -1.15
N GLY A 42 -2.83 -11.97 -0.83
CA GLY A 42 -3.97 -11.80 -1.73
C GLY A 42 -4.00 -10.49 -2.51
N LEU A 43 -2.93 -9.69 -2.47
CA LEU A 43 -2.88 -8.40 -3.15
C LEU A 43 -2.82 -8.57 -4.68
N PRO A 44 -3.51 -7.71 -5.43
CA PRO A 44 -3.34 -7.67 -6.88
C PRO A 44 -1.92 -7.21 -7.22
N GLU A 45 -1.36 -7.74 -8.31
CA GLU A 45 0.03 -7.49 -8.75
C GLU A 45 0.41 -6.00 -8.76
N GLN A 46 -0.53 -5.12 -9.14
CA GLN A 46 -0.28 -3.69 -9.17
C GLN A 46 -0.09 -3.08 -7.78
N ALA A 47 -0.93 -3.47 -6.80
CA ALA A 47 -0.78 -3.00 -5.42
C ALA A 47 0.46 -3.60 -4.78
N ASP A 48 0.74 -4.88 -5.04
CA ASP A 48 1.95 -5.57 -4.58
C ASP A 48 3.22 -4.86 -5.07
N LYS A 49 3.29 -4.51 -6.36
CA LYS A 49 4.42 -3.74 -6.92
C LYS A 49 4.59 -2.37 -6.30
N LEU A 50 3.48 -1.65 -6.05
CA LEU A 50 3.53 -0.32 -5.44
C LEU A 50 4.02 -0.40 -3.99
N ILE A 51 3.50 -1.34 -3.22
CA ILE A 51 3.92 -1.55 -1.83
C ILE A 51 5.35 -2.09 -1.76
N GLY A 52 5.75 -2.95 -2.69
CA GLY A 52 7.12 -3.44 -2.81
C GLY A 52 8.14 -2.31 -3.00
N GLN A 53 7.78 -1.27 -3.77
CA GLN A 53 8.61 -0.06 -3.91
C GLN A 53 8.73 0.69 -2.58
N THR A 54 7.62 0.84 -1.86
CA THR A 54 7.59 1.47 -0.53
C THR A 54 8.54 0.81 0.46
N VAL A 55 8.47 -0.52 0.59
CA VAL A 55 9.26 -1.30 1.55
C VAL A 55 10.75 -1.25 1.23
N HIS A 56 11.12 -1.22 -0.06
CA HIS A 56 12.53 -1.14 -0.46
C HIS A 56 13.17 0.19 -0.08
N GLU A 57 12.41 1.29 -0.14
CA GLU A 57 12.91 2.64 0.13
C GLU A 57 13.09 2.92 1.64
N ASP A 58 12.19 2.41 2.49
CA ASP A 58 12.33 2.51 3.97
C ASP A 58 13.54 1.70 4.48
N LEU A 59 13.90 0.61 3.80
CA LEU A 59 15.10 -0.18 4.08
C LEU A 59 16.40 0.51 3.63
N LEU A 60 16.36 1.30 2.55
CA LEU A 60 17.52 2.02 2.02
C LEU A 60 17.83 3.32 2.79
N LEU A 61 16.85 3.94 3.43
CA LEU A 61 17.03 5.15 4.25
C LEU A 61 17.51 4.87 5.69
N ARG A 62 17.74 3.59 6.03
CA ARG A 62 18.21 3.14 7.35
C ARG A 62 19.69 2.72 7.40
N ASP A 63 20.49 3.03 6.37
CA ASP A 63 21.95 2.79 6.35
C ASP A 63 22.74 4.07 6.63
#